data_AF-A0A9D6UHW9-F1
#
_entry.id   AF-A0A9D6UHW9-F1
#
_cell.length_a   1.000
_cell.length_b   1.000
_cell.length_c   1.000
_cell.angle_alpha   90.00
_cell.angle_beta   90.00
_cell.angle_gamma   90.00
#
_symmetry.space_group_name_H-M   'P 1'
#
loop_
_entity.id
_entity.type
_entity.pdbx_description
1 polymer ?
#
loop_
_entity_poly.entity_id
_entity_poly.type
_entity_poly.pdbx_seq_one_letter_code
_entity_poly.pdbx_strand_id
1 'polypeptide(L)'
;MLKDSLKNSFKELILKMGFIVFLFIVFIGNAHGAQMEKDIIKIKEKWESKLLSYPNVVGVAVGLCQRRGKYTEEKCIVVYVKKKIDPAHLKPEEIVPEELDGIPVDVQESGEFRAY
;
A
#
# COMPACT_ATOMS: atom_id res chain seq x y z
N MET A 1 20.66 49.27 15.78
CA MET A 1 19.48 49.79 15.06
C MET A 1 19.35 49.23 13.64
N LEU A 2 20.27 49.49 12.69
CA LEU A 2 20.17 48.92 11.32
C LEU A 2 20.38 47.39 11.26
N LYS A 3 21.27 46.82 12.09
CA LYS A 3 21.52 45.37 12.16
C LYS A 3 20.31 44.56 12.65
N ASP A 4 19.50 45.14 13.53
CA ASP A 4 18.36 44.46 14.17
C ASP A 4 17.17 44.38 13.21
N SER A 5 16.98 45.41 12.39
CA SER A 5 15.95 45.46 11.34
C SER A 5 16.22 44.42 10.24
N LEU A 6 17.47 44.29 9.79
CA LEU A 6 17.85 43.24 8.83
C LEU A 6 17.62 41.84 9.41
N LYS A 7 18.05 41.60 10.66
CA LYS A 7 17.93 40.28 11.30
C LYS A 7 16.47 39.84 11.48
N ASN A 8 15.57 40.79 11.73
CA ASN A 8 14.13 40.51 11.82
C ASN A 8 13.49 40.25 10.44
N SER A 9 13.91 40.97 9.41
CA SER A 9 13.47 40.72 8.03
C SER A 9 13.94 39.34 7.51
N PHE A 10 15.18 38.94 7.84
CA PHE A 10 15.68 37.60 7.53
C PHE A 10 14.97 36.49 8.32
N LYS A 11 14.64 36.73 9.60
CA LYS A 11 13.81 35.80 10.40
C LYS A 11 12.42 35.63 9.81
N GLU A 12 11.78 36.72 9.41
CA GLU A 12 10.48 36.71 8.70
C GLU A 12 10.57 35.93 7.38
N LEU A 13 11.65 36.10 6.62
CA LEU A 13 11.86 35.40 5.35
C LEU A 13 12.05 33.89 5.56
N ILE A 14 12.85 33.49 6.55
CA ILE A 14 13.05 32.07 6.91
C ILE A 14 11.74 31.46 7.43
N LEU A 15 10.94 32.21 8.20
CA LEU A 15 9.64 31.75 8.70
C LEU A 15 8.62 31.58 7.57
N LYS A 16 8.58 32.52 6.62
CA LYS A 16 7.73 32.44 5.41
C LYS A 16 8.18 31.33 4.45
N MET A 17 9.49 31.16 4.25
CA MET A 17 10.04 30.05 3.47
C MET A 17 9.76 28.69 4.13
N GLY A 18 9.83 28.60 5.47
CA GLY A 18 9.49 27.38 6.19
C GLY A 18 8.04 26.95 5.97
N PHE A 19 7.09 27.89 5.97
CA PHE A 19 5.69 27.61 5.66
C PHE A 19 5.47 27.20 4.20
N ILE A 20 6.18 27.84 3.25
CA ILE A 20 6.11 27.50 1.82
C ILE A 20 6.72 26.12 1.53
N VAL A 21 7.85 25.79 2.16
CA VAL A 21 8.49 24.46 2.07
C VAL A 21 7.59 23.40 2.70
N PHE A 22 6.96 23.71 3.84
CA PHE A 22 5.98 22.82 4.48
C PHE A 22 4.77 22.59 3.58
N LEU A 23 4.24 23.64 2.94
CA LEU A 23 3.13 23.51 1.98
C LEU A 23 3.52 22.65 0.77
N PHE A 24 4.76 22.79 0.28
CA PHE A 24 5.29 22.00 -0.84
C PHE A 24 5.46 20.51 -0.48
N ILE A 25 5.96 20.18 0.72
CA ILE A 25 6.07 18.79 1.19
C ILE A 25 4.69 18.14 1.26
N VAL A 26 3.70 18.86 1.80
CA VAL A 26 2.30 18.38 1.87
C VAL A 26 1.69 18.22 0.47
N PHE A 27 2.01 19.09 -0.48
CA PHE A 27 1.50 18.99 -1.86
C PHE A 27 2.12 17.84 -2.67
N ILE A 28 3.42 17.58 -2.51
CA ILE A 28 4.12 16.47 -3.19
C ILE A 28 3.63 15.11 -2.67
N GLY A 29 3.39 14.98 -1.36
CA GLY A 29 2.93 13.72 -0.75
C GLY A 29 1.54 13.27 -1.24
N ASN A 30 0.63 14.20 -1.53
CA ASN A 30 -0.75 13.86 -1.90
C ASN A 30 -0.91 13.35 -3.35
N ALA A 31 -0.09 13.82 -4.29
CA ALA A 31 -0.20 13.41 -5.70
C ALA A 31 0.42 12.03 -5.98
N HIS A 32 1.50 11.66 -5.27
CA HIS A 32 2.17 10.36 -5.45
C HIS A 32 1.34 9.20 -4.90
N GLY A 33 0.67 9.38 -3.75
CA GLY A 33 -0.17 8.35 -3.14
C GLY A 33 -1.38 7.98 -4.01
N ALA A 34 -2.08 8.98 -4.56
CA ALA A 34 -3.29 8.76 -5.36
C ALA A 34 -3.02 8.07 -6.71
N GLN A 35 -1.84 8.26 -7.30
CA GLN A 35 -1.46 7.60 -8.55
C GLN A 35 -1.18 6.10 -8.32
N MET A 36 -0.46 5.78 -7.24
CA MET A 36 -0.13 4.41 -6.87
C MET A 36 -1.37 3.57 -6.54
N GLU A 37 -2.39 4.17 -5.92
CA GLU A 37 -3.68 3.51 -5.66
C GLU A 37 -4.36 3.01 -6.93
N LYS A 38 -4.39 3.85 -7.98
CA LYS A 38 -5.03 3.51 -9.25
C LYS A 38 -4.30 2.36 -9.95
N ASP A 39 -2.98 2.32 -9.84
CA ASP A 39 -2.17 1.31 -10.51
C ASP A 39 -2.29 -0.06 -9.80
N ILE A 40 -2.34 -0.08 -8.47
CA ILE A 40 -2.57 -1.32 -7.70
C ILE A 40 -3.96 -1.91 -7.98
N ILE A 41 -5.00 -1.07 -8.10
CA ILE A 41 -6.35 -1.54 -8.43
C ILE A 41 -6.38 -2.21 -9.80
N LYS A 42 -5.71 -1.63 -10.81
CA LYS A 42 -5.62 -2.24 -12.15
C LYS A 42 -4.87 -3.57 -12.13
N ILE A 43 -3.77 -3.64 -11.39
CA ILE A 43 -3.01 -4.89 -11.25
C ILE A 43 -3.86 -5.94 -10.54
N LYS A 44 -4.59 -5.56 -9.48
CA LYS A 44 -5.55 -6.45 -8.82
C LYS A 44 -6.55 -7.00 -9.84
N GLU A 45 -7.25 -6.14 -10.58
CA GLU A 45 -8.27 -6.55 -11.55
C GLU A 45 -7.71 -7.50 -12.63
N LYS A 46 -6.48 -7.23 -13.11
CA LYS A 46 -5.78 -8.09 -14.07
C LYS A 46 -5.55 -9.51 -13.54
N TRP A 47 -5.19 -9.64 -12.26
CA TRP A 47 -4.84 -10.93 -11.65
C TRP A 47 -5.99 -11.61 -10.90
N GLU A 48 -7.05 -10.87 -10.58
CA GLU A 48 -8.17 -11.30 -9.74
C GLU A 48 -8.82 -12.58 -10.25
N SER A 49 -9.16 -12.64 -11.54
CA SER A 49 -9.79 -13.85 -12.12
C SER A 49 -8.89 -15.09 -12.02
N LYS A 50 -7.57 -14.91 -12.16
CA LYS A 50 -6.61 -16.00 -12.03
C LYS A 50 -6.45 -16.43 -10.57
N LEU A 51 -6.31 -15.49 -9.64
CA LEU A 51 -6.18 -15.79 -8.22
C LEU A 51 -7.46 -16.45 -7.67
N LEU A 52 -8.65 -15.99 -8.07
CA LEU A 52 -9.92 -16.59 -7.69
C LEU A 52 -10.14 -17.99 -8.28
N SER A 53 -9.38 -18.38 -9.32
CA SER A 53 -9.43 -19.75 -9.84
C SER A 53 -8.70 -20.75 -8.92
N TYR A 54 -7.90 -20.27 -7.96
CA TYR A 54 -7.17 -21.15 -7.06
C TYR A 54 -8.12 -21.72 -6.01
N PRO A 55 -8.08 -23.04 -5.75
CA PRO A 55 -9.08 -23.73 -4.94
C PRO A 55 -9.16 -23.24 -3.48
N ASN A 56 -8.07 -22.65 -2.98
CA ASN A 56 -7.97 -22.16 -1.61
C ASN A 56 -8.20 -20.65 -1.49
N VAL A 57 -8.32 -19.92 -2.60
CA VAL A 57 -8.52 -18.47 -2.59
C VAL A 57 -10.02 -18.16 -2.51
N VAL A 58 -10.40 -17.30 -1.58
CA VAL A 58 -11.79 -16.90 -1.32
C VAL A 58 -12.07 -15.44 -1.65
N GLY A 59 -11.02 -14.63 -1.83
CA GLY A 59 -11.16 -13.22 -2.18
C GLY A 59 -9.83 -12.53 -2.46
N VAL A 60 -9.90 -11.40 -3.17
CA VAL A 60 -8.75 -10.54 -3.47
C VAL A 60 -9.14 -9.08 -3.22
N ALA A 61 -8.31 -8.35 -2.49
CA ALA A 61 -8.54 -6.95 -2.15
C ALA A 61 -7.26 -6.12 -2.28
N VAL A 62 -7.39 -4.79 -2.26
CA VAL A 62 -6.27 -3.87 -2.06
C VAL A 62 -6.33 -3.36 -0.63
N GLY A 63 -5.22 -3.46 0.10
CA GLY A 63 -5.17 -3.05 1.50
C GLY A 63 -3.76 -2.74 1.97
N LEU A 64 -3.62 -2.57 3.28
CA LEU A 64 -2.33 -2.45 3.94
C LEU A 64 -1.74 -3.83 4.19
N CYS A 65 -0.44 -3.99 3.97
CA CYS A 65 0.20 -5.29 4.15
C CYS A 65 0.33 -5.67 5.60
N GLN A 66 0.07 -6.93 5.90
CA GLN A 66 0.35 -7.51 7.18
C GLN A 66 1.70 -8.25 7.13
N ARG A 67 2.61 -7.87 8.01
CA ARG A 67 3.88 -8.60 8.21
C ARG A 67 3.96 -9.05 9.66
N ARG A 68 4.09 -10.37 9.87
CA ARG A 68 4.13 -11.00 11.21
C ARG A 68 2.95 -10.58 12.10
N GLY A 69 1.75 -10.49 11.53
CA GLY A 69 0.52 -10.13 12.26
C GLY A 69 0.31 -8.63 12.48
N LYS A 70 1.22 -7.74 12.04
CA LYS A 70 1.06 -6.29 12.16
C LYS A 70 0.83 -5.64 10.80
N TYR A 71 -0.16 -4.75 10.71
CA TYR A 71 -0.35 -3.92 9.53
C TYR A 71 0.84 -2.95 9.38
N THR A 72 1.27 -2.77 8.15
CA THR A 72 2.31 -1.84 7.72
C THR A 72 1.68 -0.66 6.99
N GLU A 73 2.44 0.42 6.75
CA GLU A 73 1.98 1.56 5.95
C GLU A 73 2.07 1.31 4.43
N GLU A 74 2.58 0.13 4.03
CA GLU A 74 2.75 -0.26 2.63
C GLU A 74 1.44 -0.85 2.07
N LYS A 75 1.10 -0.48 0.83
CA LYS A 75 -0.06 -1.04 0.11
C LYS A 75 0.32 -2.31 -0.63
N CYS A 76 -0.57 -3.29 -0.58
CA CYS A 76 -0.45 -4.54 -1.34
C CYS A 76 -1.79 -5.08 -1.78
N ILE A 77 -1.69 -6.11 -2.60
CA ILE A 77 -2.79 -6.99 -2.94
C ILE A 77 -2.93 -8.01 -1.80
N VAL A 78 -4.04 -7.96 -1.10
CA VAL A 78 -4.39 -8.92 -0.05
C VAL A 78 -5.17 -10.06 -0.69
N VAL A 79 -4.63 -11.27 -0.59
CA VAL A 79 -5.27 -12.50 -1.05
C VAL A 79 -5.81 -13.24 0.15
N TYR A 80 -7.13 -13.35 0.22
CA TYR A 80 -7.81 -14.09 1.25
C TYR A 80 -7.88 -15.56 0.87
N VAL A 81 -7.41 -16.43 1.76
CA VAL A 81 -7.47 -17.87 1.60
C VAL A 81 -8.33 -18.51 2.68
N LYS A 82 -8.93 -19.66 2.35
CA LYS A 82 -9.72 -20.45 3.29
C LYS A 82 -8.85 -20.99 4.43
N LYS A 83 -7.64 -21.44 4.12
CA LYS A 83 -6.67 -21.95 5.12
C LYS A 83 -5.23 -21.74 4.66
N LYS A 84 -4.30 -21.36 5.54
CA LYS A 84 -2.87 -21.39 5.23
C LYS A 84 -2.38 -22.84 5.17
N ILE A 85 -1.93 -23.24 3.99
CA ILE A 85 -1.31 -24.53 3.72
C ILE A 85 0.17 -24.26 3.49
N ASP A 86 1.02 -25.12 4.06
CA ASP A 86 2.46 -25.02 3.84
C ASP A 86 2.77 -25.18 2.34
N PRO A 87 3.59 -24.30 1.73
CA PRO A 87 3.94 -24.39 0.30
C PRO A 87 4.46 -25.75 -0.14
N ALA A 88 5.10 -26.52 0.75
CA ALA A 88 5.57 -27.88 0.46
C ALA A 88 4.44 -28.88 0.14
N HIS A 89 3.20 -28.57 0.55
CA HIS A 89 2.01 -29.37 0.30
C HIS A 89 1.10 -28.78 -0.78
N LEU A 90 1.50 -27.66 -1.39
CA LEU A 90 0.76 -27.01 -2.47
C LEU A 90 1.36 -27.39 -3.83
N LYS A 91 0.51 -27.51 -4.83
CA LYS A 91 0.99 -27.57 -6.22
C LYS A 91 1.55 -26.21 -6.61
N PRO A 92 2.52 -26.14 -7.54
CA PRO A 92 3.04 -24.86 -8.05
C PRO A 92 1.96 -23.90 -8.53
N GLU A 93 0.87 -24.44 -9.06
CA GLU A 93 -0.30 -23.72 -9.57
C GLU A 93 -1.22 -23.17 -8.47
N GLU A 94 -1.09 -23.65 -7.24
CA GLU A 94 -1.87 -23.23 -6.06
C GLU A 94 -1.09 -22.24 -5.18
N ILE A 95 0.20 -22.07 -5.44
CA ILE A 95 1.06 -21.14 -4.74
C ILE A 95 0.75 -19.73 -5.25
N VAL A 96 0.29 -18.88 -4.34
CA VAL A 96 0.11 -17.45 -4.60
C VAL A 96 1.50 -16.81 -4.64
N PRO A 97 1.87 -16.09 -5.72
CA PRO A 97 3.12 -15.36 -5.78
C PRO A 97 3.23 -14.31 -4.66
N GLU A 98 4.42 -14.10 -4.11
CA GLU A 98 4.67 -13.07 -3.09
C GLU A 98 4.65 -11.64 -3.68
N GLU A 99 4.70 -11.51 -5.00
CA GLU A 99 4.71 -10.25 -5.74
C GLU A 99 3.96 -10.40 -7.08
N LEU A 100 3.19 -9.38 -7.45
CA LEU A 100 2.47 -9.29 -8.73
C LEU A 100 2.75 -7.95 -9.39
N ASP A 101 3.39 -7.96 -10.56
CA ASP A 101 3.74 -6.76 -11.34
C ASP A 101 4.45 -5.67 -10.49
N GLY A 102 5.34 -6.06 -9.58
CA GLY A 102 6.06 -5.13 -8.68
C GLY A 102 5.32 -4.77 -7.40
N ILE A 103 4.10 -5.24 -7.20
CA ILE A 103 3.30 -4.99 -5.99
C ILE A 103 3.39 -6.20 -5.06
N PRO A 104 3.73 -6.00 -3.78
CA PRO A 104 3.73 -7.10 -2.83
C PRO A 104 2.35 -7.73 -2.70
N VAL A 105 2.33 -9.03 -2.45
CA VAL A 105 1.13 -9.78 -2.12
C VAL A 105 1.19 -10.19 -0.65
N ASP A 106 0.05 -10.09 0.01
CA ASP A 106 -0.13 -10.56 1.37
C ASP A 106 -1.23 -11.63 1.43
N VAL A 107 -0.86 -12.84 1.86
CA VAL A 107 -1.79 -13.96 1.99
C VAL A 107 -2.33 -14.03 3.41
N GLN A 108 -3.63 -13.76 3.55
CA GLN A 108 -4.33 -13.75 4.84
C GLN A 108 -5.35 -14.88 4.90
N GLU A 109 -5.41 -15.56 6.05
CA GLU A 109 -6.43 -16.59 6.28
C GLU A 109 -7.70 -15.92 6.80
N SER A 110 -8.80 -16.01 6.05
CA SER A 110 -10.11 -15.46 6.45
C SER A 110 -11.16 -16.53 6.71
N GLY A 111 -10.91 -17.78 6.33
CA GLY A 111 -11.95 -18.81 6.28
C GLY A 111 -12.90 -18.61 5.10
N GLU A 112 -14.12 -19.14 5.19
CA GLU A 112 -15.14 -18.99 4.15
C GLU A 112 -15.92 -17.67 4.32
N PHE A 113 -16.01 -16.87 3.27
CA PHE A 113 -16.99 -15.78 3.23
C PHE A 113 -18.38 -16.38 3.02
N ARG A 114 -19.31 -16.10 3.95
CA ARG A 114 -20.73 -16.46 3.82
C ARG A 114 -21.56 -15.19 3.75
N ALA A 115 -22.27 -15.00 2.65
CA ALA A 115 -23.34 -14.01 2.56
C ALA A 115 -24.61 -14.63 3.17
N TYR A 116 -25.25 -13.91 4.09
CA TYR A 116 -26.55 -14.23 4.66
C TYR A 116 -27.63 -13.30 4.08
#